data_AF-A0A5Z8RTC8-F1
#
_entry.id   AF-A0A5Z8RTC8-F1
#
_cell.length_a   1.000
_cell.length_b   1.000
_cell.length_c   1.000
_cell.angle_alpha   90.00
_cell.angle_beta   90.00
_cell.angle_gamma   90.00
#
_symmetry.space_group_name_H-M   'P 1'
#
loop_
_entity.id
_entity.type
_entity.pdbx_description
1 polymer ?
#
loop_
_entity_poly.entity_id
_entity_poly.type
_entity_poly.pdbx_seq_one_letter_code
_entity_poly.pdbx_strand_id
1 'polypeptide(L)'
;MGYLKLPEGKRIAVNLGVDVDAQSLWLGGFNRPSPSFMSRGEFGAQVGVPRLLKLFKENNIKTTFFIPGHTVDTFPEISKAIFDAGHEIAHHGYYHENPTLVNRDTERRLMDLAFACYKRHFGIRPVGYRSLYWDYSENTLDLLEEAGFLYDSSLMARDL
;
A
#
# COMPACT_ATOMS: atom_id res chain seq x y z
N MET A 1 -4.84 -5.23 26.17
CA MET A 1 -5.05 -6.10 24.99
C MET A 1 -6.41 -5.76 24.43
N GLY A 2 -6.45 -5.21 23.21
CA GLY A 2 -7.66 -4.61 22.66
C GLY A 2 -8.59 -5.71 22.13
N TYR A 3 -9.82 -5.75 22.62
CA TYR A 3 -10.86 -6.52 21.97
C TYR A 3 -11.35 -5.71 20.76
N LEU A 4 -11.32 -6.32 19.57
CA LEU A 4 -11.91 -5.72 18.37
C LEU A 4 -13.41 -5.45 18.63
N LYS A 5 -13.79 -4.18 18.65
CA LYS A 5 -15.19 -3.77 18.80
C LYS A 5 -15.89 -3.89 17.45
N LEU A 6 -16.58 -5.00 17.24
CA LEU A 6 -17.37 -5.22 16.04
C LEU A 6 -18.71 -4.45 16.12
N PRO A 7 -19.27 -4.02 14.98
CA PRO A 7 -20.62 -3.47 14.92
C PRO A 7 -21.66 -4.45 15.47
N GLU A 8 -22.79 -3.92 15.94
CA GLU A 8 -23.88 -4.73 16.51
C GLU A 8 -24.29 -5.88 15.57
N GLY A 9 -24.44 -7.08 16.14
CA GLY A 9 -24.82 -8.29 15.41
C GLY A 9 -23.71 -8.91 14.54
N LYS A 10 -22.51 -8.33 14.48
CA LYS A 10 -21.36 -8.91 13.75
C LYS A 10 -20.50 -9.74 14.68
N ARG A 11 -19.92 -10.82 14.12
CA ARG A 11 -19.09 -11.80 14.85
C ARG A 11 -17.69 -12.00 14.25
N ILE A 12 -17.49 -11.56 13.01
CA ILE A 12 -16.24 -11.71 12.26
C ILE A 12 -16.01 -10.41 11.50
N ALA A 13 -14.77 -9.94 11.48
CA ALA A 13 -14.30 -8.94 10.53
C ALA A 13 -13.49 -9.65 9.44
N VAL A 14 -13.69 -9.25 8.19
CA VAL A 14 -12.92 -9.72 7.04
C VAL A 14 -12.33 -8.51 6.34
N ASN A 15 -11.02 -8.53 6.10
CA ASN A 15 -10.32 -7.50 5.33
C ASN A 15 -9.67 -8.14 4.10
N LEU A 16 -9.83 -7.52 2.93
CA LEU A 16 -9.19 -7.93 1.68
C LEU A 16 -8.23 -6.83 1.21
N GLY A 17 -7.03 -6.75 1.79
CA GLY A 17 -6.02 -5.78 1.38
C GLY A 17 -5.38 -6.16 0.04
N VAL A 18 -5.18 -5.18 -0.84
CA VAL A 18 -4.49 -5.37 -2.12
C VAL A 18 -3.22 -4.52 -2.18
N ASP A 19 -2.08 -5.17 -2.34
CA ASP A 19 -0.79 -4.48 -2.51
C ASP A 19 -0.54 -4.33 -4.03
N VAL A 20 -0.51 -3.09 -4.52
CA VAL A 20 -0.34 -2.77 -5.96
C VAL A 20 1.13 -2.50 -6.26
N ASP A 21 1.95 -3.51 -6.01
CA ASP A 21 3.40 -3.47 -6.16
C ASP A 21 3.86 -3.13 -7.57
N ALA A 22 3.21 -3.70 -8.57
CA ALA A 22 3.49 -3.49 -9.99
C ALA A 22 5.01 -3.50 -10.31
N GLN A 23 5.51 -2.41 -10.91
CA GLN A 23 6.91 -2.30 -11.32
C GLN A 23 7.86 -1.94 -10.17
N SER A 24 7.38 -1.32 -9.08
CA SER A 24 8.26 -0.92 -7.99
C SER A 24 8.86 -2.13 -7.28
N LEU A 25 8.13 -3.24 -7.14
CA LEU A 25 8.68 -4.49 -6.60
C LEU A 25 9.89 -5.00 -7.37
N TRP A 26 9.83 -4.97 -8.71
CA TRP A 26 10.93 -5.45 -9.54
C TRP A 26 12.13 -4.51 -9.50
N LEU A 27 11.88 -3.19 -9.50
CA LEU A 27 12.94 -2.20 -9.51
C LEU A 27 13.56 -1.97 -8.13
N GLY A 28 12.76 -1.58 -7.14
CA GLY A 28 13.27 -1.21 -5.81
C GLY A 28 13.40 -2.40 -4.87
N GLY A 29 12.48 -3.35 -4.96
CA GLY A 29 12.55 -4.54 -4.12
C GLY A 29 13.66 -5.50 -4.56
N PHE A 30 13.52 -6.04 -5.78
CA PHE A 30 14.39 -7.13 -6.24
C PHE A 30 15.60 -6.67 -7.07
N ASN A 31 15.71 -5.39 -7.42
CA ASN A 31 16.74 -4.86 -8.30
C ASN A 31 16.87 -5.68 -9.62
N ARG A 32 15.73 -5.95 -10.25
CA ARG A 32 15.58 -6.73 -11.50
C ARG A 32 14.90 -5.89 -12.59
N PRO A 33 15.60 -4.91 -13.19
CA PRO A 33 15.01 -3.98 -14.16
C PRO A 33 14.82 -4.57 -15.57
N SER A 34 14.86 -5.89 -15.75
CA SER A 34 14.78 -6.47 -17.10
C SER A 34 13.37 -6.26 -17.69
N PRO A 35 13.24 -6.07 -19.02
CA PRO A 35 11.93 -5.88 -19.64
C PRO A 35 10.91 -6.98 -19.31
N SER A 36 11.37 -8.22 -19.13
CA SER A 36 10.51 -9.35 -18.78
C SER A 36 9.95 -9.28 -17.35
N PHE A 37 10.71 -8.74 -16.38
CA PHE A 37 10.19 -8.52 -15.03
C PHE A 37 9.29 -7.29 -14.98
N MET A 38 9.71 -6.21 -15.66
CA MET A 38 8.92 -4.98 -15.76
C MET A 38 7.54 -5.20 -16.37
N SER A 39 7.43 -6.06 -17.39
CA SER A 39 6.13 -6.39 -18.00
C SER A 39 5.20 -7.19 -17.06
N ARG A 40 5.74 -7.94 -16.09
CA ARG A 40 4.92 -8.58 -15.04
C ARG A 40 4.33 -7.54 -14.09
N GLY A 41 5.13 -6.54 -13.73
CA GLY A 41 4.65 -5.39 -12.94
C GLY A 41 3.56 -4.61 -13.67
N GLU A 42 3.78 -4.33 -14.96
CA GLU A 42 2.79 -3.68 -15.83
C GLU A 42 1.50 -4.48 -15.94
N PHE A 43 1.57 -5.81 -16.09
CA PHE A 43 0.40 -6.67 -16.10
C PHE A 43 -0.40 -6.54 -14.79
N GLY A 44 0.27 -6.50 -13.63
CA GLY A 44 -0.39 -6.30 -12.33
C GLY A 44 -1.23 -5.02 -12.31
N ALA A 45 -0.67 -3.91 -12.78
CA ALA A 45 -1.38 -2.63 -12.84
C ALA A 45 -2.45 -2.58 -13.94
N GLN A 46 -2.09 -2.84 -15.20
CA GLN A 46 -2.94 -2.62 -16.36
C GLN A 46 -4.01 -3.70 -16.56
N VAL A 47 -3.79 -4.91 -16.04
CA VAL A 47 -4.72 -6.04 -16.21
C VAL A 47 -5.24 -6.57 -14.89
N GLY A 48 -4.39 -6.70 -13.88
CA GLY A 48 -4.76 -7.19 -12.55
C GLY A 48 -5.74 -6.27 -11.84
N VAL A 49 -5.39 -4.99 -11.69
CA VAL A 49 -6.23 -4.00 -11.00
C VAL A 49 -7.62 -3.88 -11.62
N PRO A 50 -7.81 -3.72 -12.95
CA PRO A 50 -9.15 -3.65 -13.54
C PRO A 50 -10.00 -4.90 -13.26
N ARG A 51 -9.40 -6.08 -13.23
CA ARG A 51 -10.11 -7.33 -12.89
C ARG A 51 -10.54 -7.35 -11.42
N LEU A 52 -9.68 -6.89 -10.51
CA LEU A 52 -10.01 -6.78 -9.09
C LEU A 52 -11.10 -5.74 -8.84
N LEU A 53 -11.03 -4.57 -9.48
CA LEU A 53 -12.08 -3.55 -9.39
C LEU A 53 -13.42 -4.06 -9.91
N LYS A 54 -13.43 -4.81 -11.02
CA LYS A 54 -14.64 -5.48 -11.51
C LYS A 54 -15.18 -6.47 -10.48
N LEU A 55 -14.32 -7.34 -9.94
CA LEU A 55 -14.70 -8.34 -8.93
C LEU A 55 -15.30 -7.69 -7.68
N PHE A 56 -14.66 -6.65 -7.13
CA PHE A 56 -15.14 -5.97 -5.95
C PHE A 56 -16.46 -5.23 -6.22
N LYS A 57 -16.61 -4.61 -7.39
CA LYS A 57 -17.87 -3.98 -7.79
C LYS A 57 -19.02 -4.99 -7.88
N GLU A 58 -18.80 -6.14 -8.52
CA GLU A 58 -19.83 -7.18 -8.66
C GLU A 58 -20.30 -7.74 -7.31
N ASN A 59 -19.44 -7.72 -6.30
CA ASN A 59 -19.74 -8.22 -4.96
C ASN A 59 -20.07 -7.10 -3.95
N ASN A 60 -20.19 -5.84 -4.40
CA ASN A 60 -20.40 -4.67 -3.54
C ASN A 60 -19.38 -4.54 -2.38
N ILE A 61 -18.12 -4.88 -2.65
CA ILE A 61 -17.02 -4.82 -1.67
C ILE A 61 -16.31 -3.48 -1.80
N LYS A 62 -16.17 -2.78 -0.66
CA LYS A 62 -15.17 -1.72 -0.49
C LYS A 62 -14.01 -2.28 0.31
N THR A 63 -12.80 -1.89 -0.08
CA THR A 63 -11.57 -2.42 0.50
C THR A 63 -10.42 -1.44 0.34
N THR A 64 -9.28 -1.79 0.91
CA THR A 64 -8.06 -0.97 0.94
C THR A 64 -7.03 -1.46 -0.07
N PHE A 65 -6.47 -0.52 -0.83
CA PHE A 65 -5.34 -0.74 -1.72
C PHE A 65 -4.11 -0.03 -1.15
N PHE A 66 -3.04 -0.80 -0.91
CA PHE A 66 -1.72 -0.29 -0.52
C PHE A 66 -0.92 -0.09 -1.81
N ILE A 67 -0.62 1.16 -2.16
CA ILE A 67 -0.06 1.49 -3.48
C ILE A 67 1.26 2.23 -3.28
N PRO A 68 2.42 1.71 -3.71
CA PRO A 68 3.67 2.46 -3.64
C PRO A 68 3.58 3.77 -4.44
N GLY A 69 4.21 4.84 -3.95
CA GLY A 69 4.22 6.14 -4.64
C GLY A 69 4.73 6.07 -6.09
N HIS A 70 5.73 5.23 -6.37
CA HIS A 70 6.20 4.93 -7.72
C HIS A 70 5.10 4.33 -8.60
N THR A 71 4.32 3.37 -8.09
CA THR A 71 3.18 2.81 -8.84
C THR A 71 2.16 3.88 -9.17
N VAL A 72 1.86 4.79 -8.25
CA VAL A 72 0.95 5.92 -8.52
C VAL A 72 1.50 6.81 -9.64
N ASP A 73 2.78 7.15 -9.60
CA ASP A 73 3.40 7.99 -10.64
C ASP A 73 3.53 7.28 -12.00
N THR A 74 3.67 5.96 -12.00
CA THR A 74 3.85 5.16 -13.22
C THR A 74 2.51 4.83 -13.89
N PHE A 75 1.47 4.58 -13.09
CA PHE A 75 0.15 4.17 -13.56
C PHE A 75 -0.96 5.08 -12.97
N PRO A 76 -0.89 6.40 -13.18
CA PRO A 76 -1.78 7.36 -12.51
C PRO A 76 -3.26 7.10 -12.83
N GLU A 77 -3.58 6.73 -14.06
CA GLU A 77 -4.96 6.41 -14.47
C GLU A 77 -5.52 5.18 -13.74
N ILE A 78 -4.68 4.14 -13.52
CA ILE A 78 -5.09 2.94 -12.79
C ILE A 78 -5.29 3.25 -11.31
N SER A 79 -4.37 3.99 -10.69
CA SER A 79 -4.51 4.38 -9.29
C SER A 79 -5.68 5.35 -9.07
N LYS A 80 -5.95 6.24 -10.03
CA LYS A 80 -7.14 7.09 -10.05
C LYS A 80 -8.42 6.27 -10.19
N ALA A 81 -8.44 5.22 -11.01
CA ALA A 81 -9.61 4.34 -11.11
C ALA A 81 -9.92 3.63 -9.78
N ILE A 82 -8.90 3.23 -9.01
CA ILE A 82 -9.08 2.70 -7.65
C ILE A 82 -9.72 3.75 -6.74
N PHE A 83 -9.16 4.97 -6.73
CA PHE A 83 -9.66 6.08 -5.92
C PHE A 83 -11.10 6.46 -6.26
N ASP A 84 -11.41 6.67 -7.54
CA ASP A 84 -12.73 7.08 -8.03
C ASP A 84 -13.78 5.97 -7.81
N ALA A 85 -13.35 4.71 -7.74
CA ALA A 85 -14.20 3.60 -7.34
C ALA A 85 -14.51 3.60 -5.84
N GLY A 86 -13.99 4.54 -5.03
CA GLY A 86 -14.29 4.71 -3.61
C GLY A 86 -13.62 3.67 -2.71
N HIS A 87 -12.51 3.09 -3.14
CA HIS A 87 -11.64 2.27 -2.31
C HIS A 87 -10.72 3.15 -1.46
N GLU A 88 -10.30 2.66 -0.30
CA GLU A 88 -9.26 3.34 0.49
C GLU A 88 -7.90 3.19 -0.20
N ILE A 89 -7.13 4.26 -0.27
CA ILE A 89 -5.71 4.22 -0.64
C ILE A 89 -4.88 4.36 0.64
N ALA A 90 -4.09 3.32 0.92
CA ALA A 90 -3.15 3.27 2.04
C ALA A 90 -1.70 3.40 1.54
N HIS A 91 -0.83 3.86 2.44
CA HIS A 91 0.58 4.09 2.18
C HIS A 91 1.34 2.76 2.09
N HIS A 92 2.21 2.64 1.09
CA HIS A 92 3.03 1.45 0.87
C HIS A 92 4.45 1.79 0.41
N GLY A 93 5.05 2.80 1.05
CA GLY A 93 6.34 3.34 0.66
C GLY A 93 6.33 4.04 -0.69
N TYR A 94 7.52 4.33 -1.21
CA TYR A 94 7.64 4.94 -2.53
C TYR A 94 8.05 3.93 -3.61
N TYR A 95 9.14 3.21 -3.39
CA TYR A 95 9.81 2.44 -4.43
C TYR A 95 9.80 0.93 -4.19
N HIS A 96 9.01 0.43 -3.23
CA HIS A 96 9.14 -0.94 -2.76
C HIS A 96 10.54 -1.23 -2.14
N GLU A 97 11.13 -0.23 -1.48
CA GLU A 97 12.33 -0.35 -0.64
C GLU A 97 12.17 -1.34 0.52
N ASN A 98 13.23 -2.07 0.88
CA ASN A 98 13.24 -2.84 2.12
C ASN A 98 13.67 -1.92 3.28
N PRO A 99 12.80 -1.64 4.28
CA PRO A 99 13.12 -0.73 5.37
C PRO A 99 14.32 -1.20 6.20
N THR A 100 14.55 -2.51 6.30
CA THR A 100 15.68 -3.07 7.08
C THR A 100 17.07 -2.82 6.46
N LEU A 101 17.11 -2.35 5.20
CA LEU A 101 18.34 -2.11 4.45
C LEU A 101 18.65 -0.62 4.28
N VAL A 102 17.83 0.27 4.84
CA VAL A 102 18.00 1.72 4.74
C VAL A 102 18.11 2.35 6.12
N ASN A 103 18.76 3.53 6.19
CA ASN A 103 18.81 4.30 7.42
C ASN A 103 17.51 5.09 7.65
N ARG A 104 17.30 5.54 8.89
CA ARG A 104 16.13 6.33 9.31
C ARG A 104 15.81 7.51 8.40
N ASP A 105 16.84 8.28 8.01
CA ASP A 105 16.66 9.46 7.15
C ASP A 105 16.13 9.08 5.76
N THR A 106 16.62 7.97 5.21
CA THR A 106 16.15 7.45 3.92
C THR A 106 14.73 6.94 4.03
N GLU A 107 14.40 6.20 5.08
CA GLU A 107 13.05 5.69 5.34
C GLU A 107 12.04 6.85 5.49
N ARG A 108 12.36 7.87 6.30
CA ARG A 108 11.58 9.11 6.44
C ARG A 108 11.38 9.80 5.09
N ARG A 109 12.46 9.99 4.34
CA ARG A 109 12.40 10.68 3.04
C ARG A 109 11.52 9.95 2.03
N LEU A 110 11.59 8.62 1.97
CA LEU A 110 10.76 7.83 1.05
C LEU A 110 9.29 7.83 1.49
N MET A 111 9.03 7.77 2.79
CA MET A 111 7.68 7.94 3.35
C MET A 111 7.07 9.29 2.97
N ASP A 112 7.83 10.38 3.12
CA ASP A 112 7.38 11.75 2.80
C ASP A 112 7.19 11.95 1.30
N LEU A 113 8.05 11.35 0.48
CA LEU A 113 7.92 11.38 -0.97
C LEU A 113 6.63 10.68 -1.43
N ALA A 114 6.28 9.55 -0.83
CA ALA A 114 5.02 8.89 -1.09
C ALA A 114 3.82 9.74 -0.64
N PHE A 115 3.86 10.38 0.53
CA PHE A 115 2.83 11.34 0.94
C PHE A 115 2.63 12.48 -0.07
N ALA A 116 3.72 13.05 -0.58
CA ALA A 116 3.65 14.09 -1.59
C ALA A 116 3.00 13.57 -2.89
N CYS A 117 3.30 12.33 -3.28
CA CYS A 117 2.69 11.67 -4.43
C CYS A 117 1.17 11.49 -4.26
N TYR A 118 0.69 10.93 -3.14
CA TYR A 118 -0.75 10.76 -2.90
C TYR A 118 -1.49 12.09 -2.84
N LYS A 119 -0.89 13.12 -2.23
CA LYS A 119 -1.47 14.46 -2.19
C LYS A 119 -1.58 15.07 -3.59
N ARG A 120 -0.56 14.89 -4.43
CA ARG A 120 -0.55 15.40 -5.82
C ARG A 120 -1.63 14.76 -6.68
N HIS A 121 -1.82 13.44 -6.58
CA HIS A 121 -2.73 12.70 -7.47
C HIS A 121 -4.17 12.62 -6.97
N PHE A 122 -4.38 12.54 -5.65
CA PHE A 122 -5.70 12.30 -5.05
C PHE A 122 -6.15 13.40 -4.09
N GLY A 123 -5.27 14.34 -3.71
CA GLY A 123 -5.58 15.34 -2.70
C GLY A 123 -5.75 14.78 -1.28
N ILE A 124 -5.27 13.55 -1.04
CA ILE A 124 -5.42 12.85 0.24
C ILE A 124 -4.09 12.70 0.98
N ARG A 125 -4.19 12.43 2.28
CA ARG A 125 -3.12 11.87 3.11
C ARG A 125 -3.58 10.49 3.60
N PRO A 126 -2.98 9.37 3.14
CA PRO A 126 -3.33 8.06 3.64
C PRO A 126 -3.17 7.97 5.16
N VAL A 127 -4.09 7.26 5.81
CA VAL A 127 -4.10 7.04 7.27
C VAL A 127 -3.65 5.62 7.64
N GLY A 128 -3.68 4.70 6.68
CA GLY A 128 -3.14 3.36 6.81
C GLY A 128 -1.73 3.25 6.23
N TYR A 129 -0.92 2.39 6.84
CA TYR A 129 0.38 1.97 6.34
C TYR A 129 0.46 0.45 6.23
N ARG A 130 1.19 -0.03 5.24
CA ARG A 130 1.75 -1.37 5.23
C ARG A 130 3.20 -1.26 4.81
N SER A 131 4.06 -1.84 5.61
CA SER A 131 5.46 -1.93 5.33
C SER A 131 5.70 -2.85 4.16
N LEU A 132 6.58 -2.39 3.30
CA LEU A 132 7.13 -3.10 2.18
C LEU A 132 7.93 -4.27 2.78
N TYR A 133 7.90 -5.43 2.14
CA TYR A 133 8.46 -6.68 2.71
C TYR A 133 7.80 -7.20 3.99
N TRP A 134 6.73 -6.57 4.48
CA TRP A 134 6.11 -6.88 5.80
C TRP A 134 7.10 -6.88 6.96
N ASP A 135 8.15 -6.07 6.86
CA ASP A 135 9.20 -6.02 7.86
C ASP A 135 9.43 -4.59 8.34
N TYR A 136 10.02 -4.47 9.52
CA TYR A 136 10.32 -3.21 10.18
C TYR A 136 11.83 -3.06 10.33
N SER A 137 12.33 -1.86 10.03
CA SER A 137 13.61 -1.43 10.59
C SER A 137 13.44 -1.14 12.08
N GLU A 138 14.55 -0.91 12.78
CA GLU A 138 14.52 -0.41 14.17
C GLU A 138 13.84 0.96 14.30
N ASN A 139 13.64 1.68 13.19
CA ASN A 139 13.09 3.03 13.14
C ASN A 139 11.63 3.06 12.68
N THR A 140 11.13 2.01 12.03
CA THR A 140 9.83 2.05 11.33
C THR A 140 8.70 2.44 12.26
N LEU A 141 8.59 1.81 13.44
CA LEU A 141 7.50 2.09 14.37
C LEU A 141 7.49 3.57 14.82
N ASP A 142 8.63 4.11 15.23
CA ASP A 142 8.78 5.51 15.62
C ASP A 142 8.38 6.45 14.47
N LEU A 143 8.84 6.14 13.24
CA LEU A 143 8.53 6.94 12.07
C LEU A 143 7.04 6.95 11.73
N LEU A 144 6.34 5.82 11.95
CA LEU A 144 4.90 5.69 11.74
C LEU A 144 4.10 6.49 12.78
N GLU A 145 4.50 6.42 14.06
CA GLU A 145 3.87 7.21 15.13
C GLU A 145 4.07 8.71 14.89
N GLU A 146 5.30 9.15 14.58
CA GLU A 146 5.62 10.54 14.24
C GLU A 146 4.81 11.05 13.04
N ALA A 147 4.58 10.19 12.04
CA ALA A 147 3.80 10.54 10.85
C ALA A 147 2.28 10.60 11.11
N GLY A 148 1.83 10.10 12.26
CA GLY A 148 0.42 10.09 12.67
C GLY A 148 -0.42 9.10 11.88
N PHE A 149 0.12 7.93 11.51
CA PHE A 149 -0.69 6.85 10.94
C PHE A 149 -1.70 6.33 11.97
N LEU A 150 -2.89 6.00 11.50
CA LEU A 150 -3.95 5.42 12.33
C LEU A 150 -3.75 3.92 12.54
N TYR A 151 -3.20 3.23 11.54
CA TYR A 151 -2.93 1.80 11.63
C TYR A 151 -1.75 1.38 10.76
N ASP A 152 -1.12 0.27 11.17
CA ASP A 152 -0.22 -0.55 10.36
C ASP A 152 -0.83 -1.95 10.15
N SER A 153 -0.51 -2.57 9.02
CA SER A 153 -0.90 -3.94 8.69
C SER A 153 0.30 -4.79 8.21
N SER A 154 1.42 -4.74 8.93
CA SER A 154 2.66 -5.47 8.56
C SER A 154 3.02 -6.60 9.51
N LEU A 155 2.79 -6.41 10.81
CA LEU A 155 3.24 -7.35 11.84
C LEU A 155 2.29 -8.54 11.98
N MET A 156 2.83 -9.67 12.45
CA MET A 156 2.14 -10.98 12.42
C MET A 156 1.98 -11.61 13.81
N ALA A 157 2.10 -10.82 14.87
CA ALA A 157 2.14 -11.32 16.25
C ALA A 157 0.76 -11.80 16.78
N ARG A 158 -0.32 -11.41 16.10
CA ARG A 158 -1.71 -11.67 16.51
C ARG A 158 -2.61 -11.88 15.30
N ASP A 159 -3.70 -12.60 15.53
CA ASP A 159 -4.85 -12.76 14.65
C ASP A 159 -6.10 -12.02 15.20
N LEU A 160 -5.97 -11.35 16.36
CA LEU A 160 -7.00 -10.59 17.09
C LEU A 160 -6.40 -9.40 17.86
#